data_AF-A0ABF7RPG5-F1
#
_entry.id   AF-A0ABF7RPG5-F1
#
_cell.length_a   1.000
_cell.length_b   1.000
_cell.length_c   1.000
_cell.angle_alpha   90.00
_cell.angle_beta   90.00
_cell.angle_gamma   90.00
#
_symmetry.space_group_name_H-M   'P 1'
#
loop_
_entity.id
_entity.type
_entity.pdbx_description
1 polymer ?
#
loop_
_entity_poly.entity_id
_entity_poly.type
_entity_poly.pdbx_seq_one_letter_code
_entity_poly.pdbx_strand_id
1 'polypeptide(L)'
;MKTILVCCGTGVATSPQVANKINDYLTENGLDQLAKATPEPIGEAKTTIENDSSVIIYVGIAQADAELQEVLDANNVVGMVGLPWLTGMGQEEANQKVADIVKQAK
;
A
#
# COMPACT_ATOMS: atom_id res chain seq x y z
N MET A 1 1.95 -12.06 8.81
CA MET A 1 1.80 -11.62 7.41
C MET A 1 1.64 -10.12 7.44
N LYS A 2 2.35 -9.39 6.60
CA LYS A 2 2.33 -7.94 6.53
C LYS A 2 1.20 -7.48 5.60
N THR A 3 0.67 -6.30 5.85
CA THR A 3 -0.44 -5.74 5.09
C THR A 3 0.01 -4.50 4.32
N ILE A 4 -0.42 -4.39 3.07
CA ILE A 4 -0.23 -3.22 2.23
C ILE A 4 -1.61 -2.63 1.98
N LEU A 5 -1.85 -1.45 2.55
CA LEU A 5 -3.13 -0.76 2.40
C LEU A 5 -3.13 0.04 1.10
N VAL A 6 -4.15 -0.13 0.27
CA VAL A 6 -4.30 0.62 -0.98
C VAL A 6 -5.58 1.44 -0.94
N CYS A 7 -5.44 2.77 -0.90
CA CYS A 7 -6.55 3.67 -0.66
C CYS A 7 -6.78 4.63 -1.82
N CYS A 8 -8.05 4.85 -2.15
CA CYS A 8 -8.45 5.77 -3.22
C CYS A 8 -9.38 6.84 -2.66
N GLY A 9 -8.94 8.10 -2.69
CA GLY A 9 -9.68 9.23 -2.11
C GLY A 9 -11.01 9.57 -2.79
N THR A 10 -11.25 9.06 -4.00
CA THR A 10 -12.47 9.35 -4.78
C THR A 10 -13.52 8.24 -4.75
N GLY A 11 -13.27 7.09 -4.09
CA GLY A 11 -14.25 6.00 -4.04
C GLY A 11 -14.56 5.35 -5.40
N VAL A 12 -13.72 5.53 -6.42
CA VAL A 12 -13.95 4.99 -7.77
C VAL A 12 -12.92 3.90 -8.06
N ALA A 13 -13.34 2.62 -8.05
CA ALA A 13 -12.82 1.41 -8.75
C ALA A 13 -11.29 1.13 -8.95
N THR A 14 -10.38 2.03 -8.60
CA THR A 14 -8.95 1.95 -8.90
C THR A 14 -8.12 1.35 -7.77
N SER A 15 -8.59 1.40 -6.51
CA SER A 15 -7.92 0.72 -5.39
C SER A 15 -7.80 -0.80 -5.57
N PRO A 16 -8.85 -1.56 -5.95
CA PRO A 16 -8.70 -3.00 -6.17
C PRO A 16 -7.80 -3.34 -7.35
N GLN A 17 -7.74 -2.49 -8.40
CA GLN A 17 -6.84 -2.72 -9.53
C GLN A 17 -5.37 -2.61 -9.14
N VAL A 18 -5.02 -1.59 -8.37
CA VAL A 18 -3.65 -1.42 -7.85
C VAL A 18 -3.31 -2.52 -6.85
N ALA A 19 -4.23 -2.87 -5.95
CA ALA A 19 -4.02 -3.96 -5.00
C ALA A 19 -3.78 -5.30 -5.71
N ASN A 20 -4.55 -5.63 -6.75
CA ASN A 20 -4.32 -6.85 -7.55
C ASN A 20 -2.96 -6.83 -8.22
N LYS A 21 -2.56 -5.73 -8.88
CA LYS A 21 -1.22 -5.62 -9.49
C LYS A 21 -0.08 -5.84 -8.50
N ILE A 22 -0.21 -5.32 -7.28
CA ILE A 22 0.78 -5.53 -6.23
C ILE A 22 0.77 -6.99 -5.77
N ASN A 23 -0.40 -7.60 -5.56
CA ASN A 23 -0.52 -9.01 -5.18
C ASN A 23 0.03 -9.96 -6.24
N ASP A 24 -0.24 -9.70 -7.52
CA ASP A 24 0.32 -10.46 -8.64
C ASP A 24 1.85 -10.40 -8.59
N TYR A 25 2.42 -9.20 -8.46
CA TYR A 25 3.86 -9.01 -8.34
C TYR A 25 4.46 -9.73 -7.10
N LEU A 26 3.80 -9.65 -5.94
CA LEU A 26 4.23 -10.37 -4.74
C LEU A 26 4.22 -11.87 -4.97
N THR A 27 3.19 -12.40 -5.63
CA THR A 27 3.07 -13.83 -5.95
C THR A 27 4.15 -14.29 -6.93
N GLU A 28 4.39 -13.52 -8.00
CA GLU A 28 5.46 -13.80 -8.97
C GLU A 28 6.86 -13.81 -8.34
N ASN A 29 7.05 -13.06 -7.25
CA ASN A 29 8.31 -12.98 -6.51
C ASN A 29 8.36 -13.89 -5.27
N GLY A 30 7.33 -14.70 -5.01
CA GLY A 30 7.24 -15.58 -3.83
C GLY A 30 7.17 -14.83 -2.49
N LEU A 31 6.66 -13.59 -2.52
CA LEU A 31 6.47 -12.70 -1.37
C LEU A 31 5.01 -12.67 -0.87
N ASP A 32 4.10 -13.39 -1.52
CA ASP A 32 2.68 -13.50 -1.17
C ASP A 32 2.45 -14.12 0.23
N GLN A 33 3.41 -14.90 0.72
CA GLN A 33 3.39 -15.42 2.10
C GLN A 33 3.82 -14.38 3.14
N LEU A 34 4.56 -13.35 2.72
CA LEU A 34 5.11 -12.32 3.58
C LEU A 34 4.20 -11.10 3.65
N ALA A 35 3.66 -10.65 2.52
CA ALA A 35 2.82 -9.46 2.45
C ALA A 35 1.60 -9.65 1.53
N LYS A 36 0.54 -8.89 1.80
CA LYS A 36 -0.68 -8.87 0.99
C LYS A 36 -1.21 -7.45 0.85
N ALA A 37 -1.59 -7.08 -0.37
CA ALA A 37 -2.25 -5.82 -0.66
C ALA A 37 -3.77 -5.92 -0.53
N THR A 38 -4.35 -5.02 0.26
CA THR A 38 -5.79 -4.93 0.53
C THR A 38 -6.29 -3.54 0.14
N PRO A 39 -7.31 -3.44 -0.72
CA PRO A 39 -7.92 -2.17 -1.05
C PRO A 39 -8.87 -1.72 0.06
N GLU A 40 -8.81 -0.45 0.44
CA GLU A 40 -9.66 0.10 1.50
C GLU A 40 -10.03 1.58 1.22
N PRO A 41 -11.22 2.05 1.60
CA PRO A 41 -11.53 3.48 1.51
C PRO A 41 -10.60 4.32 2.39
N ILE A 42 -10.26 5.53 1.92
CA ILE A 42 -9.33 6.41 2.63
C ILE A 42 -9.83 6.81 4.03
N GLY A 43 -11.15 6.84 4.23
CA GLY A 43 -11.77 7.14 5.52
C GLY A 43 -11.59 6.04 6.58
N GLU A 44 -11.38 4.79 6.16
CA GLU A 44 -11.12 3.67 7.08
C GLU A 44 -9.63 3.40 7.24
N ALA A 45 -8.82 3.78 6.25
CA ALA A 45 -7.39 3.56 6.21
C ALA A 45 -6.65 4.02 7.47
N LYS A 46 -7.01 5.20 8.00
CA LYS A 46 -6.40 5.76 9.21
C LYS A 46 -6.61 4.83 10.40
N THR A 47 -7.87 4.47 10.64
CA THR A 47 -8.28 3.56 11.71
C THR A 47 -7.63 2.19 11.57
N THR A 48 -7.53 1.65 10.35
CA THR A 48 -6.90 0.35 10.10
C THR A 48 -5.40 0.39 10.36
N ILE A 49 -4.68 1.44 9.95
CA ILE A 49 -3.25 1.58 10.27
C ILE A 49 -3.03 1.70 11.78
N GLU A 50 -3.88 2.46 12.48
CA GLU A 50 -3.79 2.62 13.93
C GLU A 50 -4.12 1.33 14.70
N ASN A 51 -5.05 0.50 14.19
CA ASN A 51 -5.45 -0.75 14.83
C ASN A 51 -4.60 -1.95 14.39
N ASP A 52 -4.00 -1.91 13.20
CA ASP A 52 -3.27 -3.02 12.60
C ASP A 52 -1.81 -2.63 12.34
N SER A 53 -0.96 -2.90 13.32
CA SER A 53 0.49 -2.70 13.22
C SER A 53 1.16 -3.67 12.23
N SER A 54 0.42 -4.58 11.59
CA SER A 54 0.94 -5.42 10.50
C SER A 54 1.00 -4.65 9.19
N VAL A 55 0.32 -3.50 9.09
CA VAL A 55 0.43 -2.60 7.96
C VAL A 55 1.82 -1.98 7.94
N ILE A 56 2.54 -2.20 6.84
CA ILE A 56 3.91 -1.67 6.66
C ILE A 56 3.99 -0.66 5.53
N ILE A 57 3.00 -0.68 4.64
CA ILE A 57 2.96 0.15 3.45
C ILE A 57 1.54 0.65 3.27
N TYR A 58 1.44 1.95 2.96
CA TYR A 58 0.23 2.60 2.54
C TYR A 58 0.40 3.13 1.12
N VAL A 59 -0.56 2.87 0.25
CA VAL A 59 -0.56 3.31 -1.14
C VAL A 59 -1.80 4.16 -1.38
N GLY A 60 -1.64 5.48 -1.40
CA GLY A 60 -2.71 6.44 -1.70
C GLY A 60 -2.75 6.78 -3.18
N ILE A 61 -3.88 6.57 -3.85
CA ILE A 61 -4.10 7.08 -5.23
C ILE A 61 -4.14 8.62 -5.24
N ALA A 62 -4.58 9.22 -4.13
CA ALA A 62 -4.50 10.65 -3.86
C ALA A 62 -3.46 10.93 -2.77
N GLN A 63 -3.00 12.19 -2.65
CA GLN A 63 -2.13 12.58 -1.54
C GLN A 63 -2.82 12.28 -0.21
N ALA A 64 -2.05 11.72 0.71
CA ALA A 64 -2.45 11.53 2.09
C ALA A 64 -2.68 12.91 2.74
N ASP A 65 -3.80 13.07 3.43
CA ASP A 65 -4.03 14.25 4.28
C ASP A 65 -2.98 14.32 5.41
N ALA A 66 -2.76 15.51 5.96
CA ALA A 66 -1.75 15.73 7.01
C ALA A 66 -1.91 14.77 8.20
N GLU A 67 -3.16 14.50 8.61
CA GLU A 67 -3.49 13.56 9.67
C GLU A 67 -3.07 12.11 9.35
N LEU A 68 -3.17 11.71 8.09
CA LEU A 68 -2.79 10.38 7.66
C LEU A 68 -1.26 10.26 7.61
N GLN A 69 -0.59 11.32 7.16
CA GLN A 69 0.86 11.43 7.18
C GLN A 69 1.41 11.23 8.60
N GLU A 70 0.82 11.90 9.60
CA GLU A 70 1.21 11.72 11.01
C GLU A 70 1.05 10.27 11.49
N VAL A 71 -0.04 9.59 11.10
CA VAL A 71 -0.28 8.19 11.45
C VAL A 71 0.73 7.26 10.80
N LEU A 72 1.13 7.52 9.55
CA LEU A 72 2.14 6.76 8.83
C LEU A 72 3.49 6.86 9.52
N ASP A 73 3.93 8.08 9.84
CA ASP A 73 5.18 8.33 10.55
C ASP A 73 5.17 7.71 11.97
N ALA A 74 4.05 7.82 12.69
CA ALA A 74 3.91 7.24 14.03
C ALA A 74 3.99 5.69 14.04
N ASN A 75 3.46 5.03 12.99
CA ASN A 75 3.42 3.58 12.89
C ASN A 75 4.57 2.99 12.02
N ASN A 76 5.54 3.81 11.62
CA ASN A 76 6.64 3.41 10.71
C ASN A 76 6.13 2.79 9.39
N VAL A 77 5.02 3.29 8.88
CA VAL A 77 4.39 2.83 7.63
C VAL A 77 4.88 3.68 6.47
N VAL A 78 5.34 3.02 5.40
CA VAL A 78 5.83 3.74 4.22
C VAL A 78 4.65 4.18 3.35
N GLY A 79 4.44 5.50 3.26
CA GLY A 79 3.48 6.11 2.35
C GLY A 79 3.99 6.16 0.91
N MET A 80 3.18 5.68 -0.03
CA MET A 80 3.46 5.67 -1.46
C MET A 80 2.26 6.17 -2.26
N VAL A 81 2.52 6.64 -3.48
CA VAL A 81 1.50 7.14 -4.40
C VAL A 81 1.08 6.02 -5.35
N GLY A 82 -0.23 5.77 -5.49
CA GLY A 82 -0.80 4.69 -6.29
C GLY A 82 -0.84 4.93 -7.81
N LEU A 83 -0.56 6.16 -8.27
CA LEU A 83 -0.55 6.51 -9.70
C LEU A 83 0.38 5.66 -10.59
N PRO A 84 1.59 5.22 -10.17
CA PRO A 84 2.47 4.40 -11.00
C PRO A 84 1.82 3.09 -11.46
N TRP A 85 1.02 2.46 -10.59
CA TRP A 85 0.29 1.23 -10.93
C TRP A 85 -0.90 1.45 -11.86
N LEU A 86 -1.46 2.67 -11.87
CA LEU A 86 -2.54 3.04 -12.78
C LEU A 86 -2.03 3.46 -14.16
N THR A 87 -0.96 4.25 -14.18
CA THR A 87 -0.39 4.82 -15.41
C THR A 87 0.61 3.88 -16.08
N GLY A 88 1.14 2.90 -15.35
CA GLY A 88 2.21 2.02 -15.79
C GLY A 88 3.60 2.67 -15.77
N MET A 89 3.69 4.00 -15.64
CA MET A 89 4.97 4.70 -15.53
C MET A 89 5.51 4.59 -14.10
N GLY A 90 6.68 3.95 -13.95
CA GLY A 90 7.33 3.78 -12.64
C GLY A 90 6.72 2.66 -11.79
N GLN A 91 5.83 1.82 -12.37
CA GLN A 91 5.23 0.68 -11.67
C GLN A 91 6.30 -0.28 -11.15
N GLU A 92 7.32 -0.59 -11.95
CA GLU A 92 8.41 -1.49 -11.57
C GLU A 92 9.21 -0.95 -10.39
N GLU A 93 9.56 0.33 -10.40
CA GLU A 93 10.32 0.95 -9.30
C GLU A 93 9.51 0.95 -8.00
N ALA A 94 8.20 1.23 -8.09
CA ALA A 94 7.30 1.20 -6.95
C ALA A 94 7.12 -0.23 -6.40
N ASN A 95 6.96 -1.22 -7.28
CA ASN A 95 6.94 -2.64 -6.91
C ASN A 95 8.23 -3.08 -6.23
N GLN A 96 9.37 -2.63 -6.74
CA GLN A 96 10.67 -2.98 -6.18
C GLN A 96 10.85 -2.38 -4.78
N LYS A 97 10.40 -1.14 -4.56
CA LYS A 97 10.34 -0.54 -3.22
C LYS A 97 9.45 -1.35 -2.27
N VAL A 98 8.26 -1.77 -2.72
CA VAL A 98 7.37 -2.65 -1.94
C VAL A 98 8.12 -3.92 -1.52
N ALA A 99 8.71 -4.64 -2.49
CA ALA A 99 9.43 -5.88 -2.20
C ALA A 99 10.61 -5.66 -1.24
N ASP A 100 11.33 -4.56 -1.37
CA ASP A 100 12.44 -4.22 -0.50
C ASP A 100 11.98 -4.00 0.94
N ILE A 101 10.92 -3.21 1.14
CA ILE A 101 10.31 -2.99 2.46
C ILE A 101 9.79 -4.29 3.05
N VAL A 102 9.08 -5.12 2.26
CA VAL A 102 8.57 -6.43 2.71
C VAL A 102 9.72 -7.36 3.14
N LYS A 103 10.85 -7.33 2.42
CA LYS A 103 12.05 -8.11 2.76
C LYS A 103 12.79 -7.57 3.98
N GLN A 104 12.84 -6.24 4.16
CA GLN A 104 13.42 -5.61 5.35
C GLN A 104 12.56 -5.81 6.60
N ALA A 105 11.23 -5.89 6.43
CA ALA A 105 10.29 -6.14 7.52
C ALA A 105 10.15 -7.63 7.90
N LYS A 106 11.01 -8.49 7.35
CA LYS A 106 11.08 -9.95 7.58
C LYS A 106 11.87 -10.28 8.83
#